data_AF-A0A7S3Z7V7-F1
#
_entry.id   AF-A0A7S3Z7V7-F1
#
_cell.length_a   1.000
_cell.length_b   1.000
_cell.length_c   1.000
_cell.angle_alpha   90.00
_cell.angle_beta   90.00
_cell.angle_gamma   90.00
#
_symmetry.space_group_name_H-M   'P 1'
#
loop_
_entity.id
_entity.type
_entity.pdbx_description
1 polymer ?
#
loop_
_entity_poly.entity_id
_entity_poly.type
_entity_poly.pdbx_seq_one_letter_code
_entity_poly.pdbx_strand_id
1 'polypeptide(L)'
;GGGGGGEEGKRSYLFVFKDNENQCRVDGLGRILLPAHFDADKWASFMTDSVRKEAEEKASIAKTVEKRQKEVASALGLVHLFCDPDLTSKPEYADFLSRLEQDDGQVIRSFLEKFPKMTQVPIRIHSSITRPKFHLHKDMGLLLLSSDCTPEKLVTLLRSRGDEAIYIHEKYKNEMKGKDDLLLEVKRALKLQGLTRGECDEVQMKESCKRLLLVPWKDRQVFEGLRLVVCNDYEVKGDGSVRIKWNWR
;
A
#
# COMPACT_ATOMS: atom_id res chain seq x y z
N GLY A 1 -21.63 12.90 43.50
CA GLY A 1 -21.84 13.43 42.15
C GLY A 1 -20.73 12.90 41.28
N GLY A 2 -21.06 12.10 40.27
CA GLY A 2 -20.08 11.44 39.41
C GLY A 2 -19.35 12.43 38.50
N GLY A 3 -18.02 12.36 38.52
CA GLY A 3 -17.17 12.95 37.49
C GLY A 3 -16.97 11.94 36.37
N GLY A 4 -17.76 12.05 35.31
CA GLY A 4 -17.54 11.34 34.06
C GLY A 4 -16.36 11.96 33.32
N GLY A 5 -15.16 11.43 33.56
CA GLY A 5 -14.02 11.64 32.68
C GLY A 5 -14.27 10.89 31.38
N GLY A 6 -14.79 11.58 30.37
CA GLY A 6 -14.84 11.07 29.02
C GLY A 6 -13.41 10.85 28.54
N GLU A 7 -13.04 9.59 28.31
CA GLU A 7 -11.86 9.26 27.54
C GLU A 7 -12.04 9.86 26.14
N GLU A 8 -11.36 10.98 25.86
CA GLU A 8 -11.14 11.42 24.49
C GLU A 8 -10.27 10.35 23.81
N GLY A 9 -10.95 9.36 23.21
CA GLY A 9 -10.31 8.35 22.39
C GLY A 9 -9.46 9.05 21.34
N LYS A 10 -8.13 8.88 21.42
CA LYS A 10 -7.18 9.44 20.46
C LYS A 10 -7.60 9.06 19.05
N ARG A 11 -8.18 10.01 18.32
CA ARG A 11 -8.53 9.84 16.91
C ARG A 11 -7.25 9.95 16.11
N SER A 12 -6.93 8.88 15.38
CA SER A 12 -5.78 8.86 14.48
C SER A 12 -6.28 8.91 13.04
N TYR A 13 -5.79 9.87 12.28
CA TYR A 13 -6.07 10.01 10.84
C TYR A 13 -4.81 9.64 10.06
N LEU A 14 -5.00 8.99 8.91
CA LEU A 14 -3.89 8.69 8.01
C LEU A 14 -3.82 9.76 6.91
N PHE A 15 -2.75 10.54 6.94
CA PHE A 15 -2.43 11.52 5.91
C PHE A 15 -1.52 10.90 4.86
N VAL A 16 -1.84 11.12 3.59
CA VAL A 16 -1.03 10.66 2.45
C VAL A 16 -0.71 11.85 1.57
N PHE A 17 0.58 12.20 1.49
CA PHE A 17 1.08 13.24 0.61
C PHE A 17 1.36 12.64 -0.77
N LYS A 18 0.82 13.24 -1.83
CA LYS A 18 1.01 12.79 -3.22
C LYS A 18 1.44 13.93 -4.11
N ASP A 19 2.50 13.72 -4.89
CA ASP A 19 3.01 14.73 -5.83
C ASP A 19 2.07 14.95 -7.03
N ASN A 20 1.35 13.90 -7.45
CA ASN A 20 0.52 13.90 -8.66
C ASN A 20 -0.99 14.12 -8.41
N GLU A 21 -1.40 14.44 -7.18
CA GLU A 21 -2.79 14.81 -6.89
C GLU A 21 -3.00 16.30 -7.12
N ASN A 22 -4.08 16.69 -7.79
CA ASN A 22 -4.38 18.09 -8.09
C ASN A 22 -5.36 18.71 -7.08
N GLN A 23 -5.85 17.93 -6.11
CA GLN A 23 -6.82 18.37 -5.12
C GLN A 23 -6.67 17.61 -3.81
N CYS A 24 -7.01 18.27 -2.70
CA CYS A 24 -7.21 17.60 -1.42
C CYS A 24 -8.52 16.80 -1.44
N ARG A 25 -8.51 15.57 -0.94
CA ARG A 25 -9.73 14.74 -0.84
C ARG A 25 -9.60 13.61 0.19
N VAL A 26 -10.73 13.03 0.57
CA VAL A 26 -10.78 11.78 1.34
C VAL A 26 -11.03 10.62 0.38
N ASP A 27 -10.11 9.65 0.34
CA ASP A 27 -10.31 8.45 -0.48
C ASP A 27 -11.23 7.42 0.18
N GLY A 28 -11.63 6.38 -0.56
CA GLY A 28 -12.57 5.37 -0.03
C GLY A 28 -12.02 4.47 1.08
N LEU A 29 -10.74 4.61 1.47
CA LEU A 29 -10.18 3.98 2.67
C LEU A 29 -10.22 4.92 3.89
N GLY A 30 -10.79 6.12 3.76
CA GLY A 30 -10.80 7.14 4.81
C GLY A 30 -9.46 7.83 5.00
N ARG A 31 -8.57 7.77 4.00
CA ARG A 31 -7.27 8.48 4.05
C ARG A 31 -7.44 9.89 3.53
N ILE A 32 -6.78 10.83 4.20
CA ILE A 32 -6.76 12.22 3.80
C ILE A 32 -5.61 12.40 2.82
N LEU A 33 -5.94 12.59 1.54
CA LEU A 33 -4.97 12.80 0.47
C LEU A 33 -4.68 14.31 0.35
N LEU A 34 -3.41 14.67 0.48
CA LEU A 34 -2.93 16.04 0.38
C LEU A 34 -1.93 16.16 -0.78
N PRO A 35 -2.18 17.03 -1.77
CA PRO A 35 -1.17 17.37 -2.77
C PRO A 35 0.09 17.91 -2.12
N ALA A 36 1.24 17.34 -2.46
CA ALA A 36 2.53 17.75 -1.88
C ALA A 36 2.93 19.18 -2.30
N HIS A 37 2.42 19.65 -3.45
CA HIS A 37 2.70 20.98 -4.00
C HIS A 37 1.78 22.09 -3.45
N PHE A 38 0.83 21.75 -2.56
CA PHE A 38 0.00 22.74 -1.88
C PHE A 38 0.73 23.32 -0.67
N ASP A 39 0.43 24.57 -0.33
CA ASP A 39 0.92 25.24 0.87
C ASP A 39 0.07 24.87 2.11
N ALA A 40 0.56 25.28 3.28
CA ALA A 40 -0.08 25.00 4.56
C ALA A 40 -1.49 25.62 4.65
N ASP A 41 -1.71 26.79 4.03
CA ASP A 41 -3.00 27.48 4.07
C ASP A 41 -4.06 26.72 3.27
N LYS A 42 -3.71 26.21 2.09
CA LYS A 42 -4.58 25.33 1.30
C LYS A 42 -4.93 24.07 2.07
N TRP A 43 -3.97 23.43 2.73
CA TRP A 43 -4.26 22.27 3.57
C TRP A 43 -5.17 22.63 4.75
N ALA A 44 -4.89 23.73 5.45
CA ALA A 44 -5.69 24.17 6.60
C ALA A 44 -7.15 24.46 6.20
N SER A 45 -7.36 25.13 5.06
CA SER A 45 -8.71 25.41 4.55
C SER A 45 -9.52 24.15 4.21
N PHE A 46 -8.84 23.06 3.84
CA PHE A 46 -9.48 21.78 3.56
C PHE A 46 -9.80 21.00 4.83
N MET A 47 -8.97 21.14 5.87
CA MET A 47 -9.00 20.33 7.11
C MET A 47 -10.13 20.72 8.09
N THR A 48 -11.36 20.72 7.58
CA THR A 48 -12.60 20.99 8.33
C THR A 48 -13.08 19.77 9.12
N ASP A 49 -13.98 19.99 10.09
CA ASP A 49 -14.63 18.89 10.83
C ASP A 49 -15.47 17.99 9.91
N SER A 50 -16.01 18.53 8.82
CA SER A 50 -16.74 17.73 7.81
C SER A 50 -15.82 16.70 7.16
N VAL A 51 -14.62 17.10 6.76
CA VAL A 51 -13.62 16.22 6.14
C VAL A 51 -13.15 15.13 7.13
N ARG A 52 -12.98 15.48 8.41
CA ARG A 52 -12.62 14.50 9.44
C ARG A 52 -13.73 13.47 9.66
N LYS A 53 -14.99 13.90 9.72
CA LYS A 53 -16.14 12.99 9.82
C LYS A 53 -16.25 12.08 8.59
N GLU A 54 -16.06 12.62 7.40
CA GLU A 54 -16.05 11.85 6.16
C GLU A 54 -14.93 10.79 6.16
N ALA A 55 -13.72 11.14 6.62
CA ALA A 55 -12.61 10.20 6.77
C ALA A 55 -12.92 9.08 7.77
N GLU A 56 -13.52 9.40 8.91
CA GLU A 56 -13.96 8.42 9.91
C GLU A 56 -15.01 7.46 9.35
N GLU A 57 -16.03 7.99 8.68
CA GLU A 57 -17.09 7.19 8.07
C GLU A 57 -16.53 6.23 7.01
N LYS A 58 -15.73 6.76 6.07
CA LYS A 58 -15.10 5.94 5.03
C LYS A 58 -14.13 4.91 5.59
N ALA A 59 -13.37 5.23 6.64
CA ALA A 59 -12.51 4.26 7.31
C ALA A 59 -13.32 3.14 7.99
N SER A 60 -14.48 3.44 8.57
CA SER A 60 -15.39 2.46 9.16
C SER A 60 -15.97 1.52 8.10
N ILE A 61 -16.43 2.08 6.98
CA ILE A 61 -16.90 1.31 5.82
C ILE A 61 -15.77 0.42 5.29
N ALA A 62 -14.57 0.98 5.09
CA ALA A 62 -13.42 0.25 4.58
C ALA A 62 -13.03 -0.95 5.45
N LYS A 63 -13.05 -0.81 6.78
CA LYS A 63 -12.83 -1.94 7.70
C LYS A 63 -13.87 -3.04 7.54
N THR A 64 -15.13 -2.66 7.37
CA THR A 64 -16.23 -3.62 7.18
C THR A 64 -16.06 -4.38 5.86
N VAL A 65 -15.72 -3.66 4.80
CA VAL A 65 -15.46 -4.23 3.46
C VAL A 65 -14.20 -5.09 3.47
N GLU A 66 -13.12 -4.68 4.14
CA GLU A 66 -11.89 -5.47 4.29
C GLU A 66 -12.15 -6.80 5.01
N LYS A 67 -12.97 -6.77 6.07
CA LYS A 67 -13.39 -7.99 6.76
C LYS A 67 -14.12 -8.93 5.80
N ARG A 68 -15.11 -8.42 5.07
CA ARG A 68 -15.89 -9.20 4.09
C ARG A 68 -15.01 -9.73 2.95
N GLN A 69 -14.07 -8.93 2.45
CA GLN A 69 -13.09 -9.37 1.45
C GLN A 69 -12.29 -10.58 1.91
N LYS A 70 -11.82 -10.59 3.17
CA LYS A 70 -11.07 -11.71 3.74
C LYS A 70 -11.94 -12.95 3.90
N GLU A 71 -13.18 -12.78 4.32
CA GLU A 71 -14.15 -13.88 4.46
C GLU A 71 -14.45 -14.52 3.10
N VAL A 72 -14.73 -13.72 2.08
CA VAL A 72 -14.95 -14.19 0.71
C VAL A 72 -13.69 -14.85 0.13
N ALA A 73 -12.52 -14.22 0.28
CA ALA A 73 -11.25 -14.79 -0.18
C ALA A 73 -11.01 -16.17 0.44
N SER A 74 -11.16 -16.27 1.77
CA SER A 74 -11.02 -17.53 2.51
C SER A 74 -12.02 -18.59 2.04
N ALA A 75 -13.30 -18.22 1.88
CA ALA A 75 -14.34 -19.12 1.39
C ALA A 75 -14.08 -19.62 -0.03
N LEU A 76 -13.39 -18.86 -0.87
CA LEU A 76 -12.98 -19.27 -2.21
C LEU A 76 -11.64 -20.01 -2.22
N GLY A 77 -10.87 -19.98 -1.13
CA GLY A 77 -9.50 -20.51 -1.07
C GLY A 77 -8.46 -19.57 -1.68
N LEU A 78 -8.75 -18.29 -1.85
CA LEU A 78 -7.81 -17.26 -2.34
C LEU A 78 -7.01 -16.66 -1.18
N VAL A 79 -5.72 -16.40 -1.42
CA VAL A 79 -4.86 -15.73 -0.43
C VAL A 79 -5.12 -14.21 -0.41
N HIS A 80 -5.38 -13.61 -1.57
CA HIS A 80 -5.51 -12.15 -1.71
C HIS A 80 -6.65 -11.77 -2.67
N LEU A 81 -7.70 -11.16 -2.11
CA LEU A 81 -8.76 -10.47 -2.84
C LEU A 81 -8.97 -9.08 -2.22
N PHE A 82 -8.87 -8.03 -3.02
CA PHE A 82 -9.10 -6.66 -2.56
C PHE A 82 -9.61 -5.78 -3.70
N CYS A 83 -9.95 -4.53 -3.43
CA CYS A 83 -10.42 -3.58 -4.43
C CYS A 83 -9.61 -2.28 -4.45
N ASP A 84 -9.81 -1.49 -5.50
CA ASP A 84 -9.39 -0.10 -5.53
C ASP A 84 -10.04 0.69 -4.37
N PRO A 85 -9.29 1.58 -3.70
CA PRO A 85 -9.83 2.45 -2.64
C PRO A 85 -11.14 3.15 -3.03
N ASP A 86 -11.20 3.72 -4.22
CA ASP A 86 -12.38 4.47 -4.68
C ASP A 86 -13.61 3.58 -4.94
N LEU A 87 -13.41 2.26 -5.00
CA LEU A 87 -14.44 1.25 -5.20
C LEU A 87 -15.02 0.73 -3.86
N THR A 88 -14.27 0.85 -2.76
CA THR A 88 -14.61 0.28 -1.45
C THR A 88 -15.99 0.71 -0.95
N SER A 89 -16.39 1.96 -1.18
CA SER A 89 -17.68 2.50 -0.74
C SER A 89 -18.77 2.46 -1.81
N LYS A 90 -18.57 1.75 -2.93
CA LYS A 90 -19.52 1.73 -4.05
C LYS A 90 -20.43 0.50 -3.99
N PRO A 91 -21.74 0.64 -4.29
CA PRO A 91 -22.68 -0.48 -4.29
C PRO A 91 -22.24 -1.62 -5.21
N GLU A 92 -21.70 -1.30 -6.39
CA GLU A 92 -21.24 -2.29 -7.37
C GLU A 92 -20.22 -3.29 -6.81
N TYR A 93 -19.43 -2.88 -5.81
CA TYR A 93 -18.47 -3.78 -5.16
C TYR A 93 -19.10 -4.66 -4.10
N ALA A 94 -20.07 -4.12 -3.35
CA ALA A 94 -20.87 -4.91 -2.43
C ALA A 94 -21.65 -5.99 -3.18
N ASP A 95 -22.22 -5.66 -4.34
CA ASP A 95 -22.91 -6.60 -5.21
C ASP A 95 -21.97 -7.66 -5.76
N PHE A 96 -20.75 -7.27 -6.18
CA PHE A 96 -19.72 -8.22 -6.59
C PHE A 96 -19.38 -9.23 -5.50
N LEU A 97 -19.15 -8.79 -4.25
CA LEU A 97 -18.87 -9.69 -3.14
C LEU A 97 -20.07 -10.61 -2.85
N SER A 98 -21.29 -10.09 -2.88
CA SER A 98 -22.50 -10.90 -2.68
C SER A 98 -22.64 -12.00 -3.74
N ARG A 99 -22.32 -11.71 -5.01
CA ARG A 99 -22.30 -12.74 -6.05
C ARG A 99 -21.29 -13.83 -5.76
N LEU A 100 -20.06 -13.46 -5.37
CA LEU A 100 -18.99 -14.41 -5.03
C LEU A 100 -19.32 -15.30 -3.82
N GLU A 101 -20.14 -14.83 -2.89
CA GLU A 101 -20.61 -15.63 -1.75
C GLU A 101 -21.67 -16.68 -2.17
N GLN A 102 -22.31 -16.47 -3.32
CA GLN A 102 -23.39 -17.29 -3.86
C GLN A 102 -22.87 -18.17 -5.02
N ASP A 103 -23.60 -18.19 -6.14
CA ASP A 103 -23.41 -19.12 -7.25
C ASP A 103 -22.08 -18.91 -7.96
N ASP A 104 -21.64 -17.65 -8.11
CA ASP A 104 -20.38 -17.31 -8.77
C ASP A 104 -19.18 -17.92 -8.06
N GLY A 105 -19.25 -18.01 -6.72
CA GLY A 105 -18.19 -18.57 -5.89
C GLY A 105 -17.96 -20.06 -6.10
N GLN A 106 -19.01 -20.83 -6.40
CA GLN A 106 -18.90 -22.28 -6.58
C GLN A 106 -18.06 -22.64 -7.80
N VAL A 107 -18.21 -21.90 -8.90
CA VAL A 107 -17.42 -22.10 -10.14
C VAL A 107 -15.94 -21.83 -9.88
N ILE A 108 -15.64 -20.74 -9.17
CA ILE A 108 -14.27 -20.36 -8.82
C ILE A 108 -13.64 -21.37 -7.87
N ARG A 109 -14.36 -21.77 -6.81
CA ARG A 109 -13.87 -22.78 -5.84
C ARG A 109 -13.56 -24.11 -6.53
N SER A 110 -14.48 -24.61 -7.35
CA SER A 110 -14.29 -25.85 -8.11
C SER A 110 -13.07 -25.80 -9.04
N PHE A 111 -12.75 -24.63 -9.58
CA PHE A 111 -11.53 -24.42 -10.35
C PHE A 111 -10.29 -24.41 -9.45
N LEU A 112 -10.30 -23.67 -8.35
CA LEU A 112 -9.15 -23.56 -7.43
C LEU A 112 -8.80 -24.88 -6.74
N GLU A 113 -9.79 -25.74 -6.47
CA GLU A 113 -9.56 -27.11 -5.97
C GLU A 113 -8.78 -27.97 -6.97
N LYS A 114 -9.05 -27.81 -8.28
CA LYS A 114 -8.32 -28.50 -9.35
C LYS A 114 -6.95 -27.90 -9.64
N PHE A 115 -6.77 -26.61 -9.35
CA PHE A 115 -5.53 -25.88 -9.58
C PHE A 115 -5.07 -25.14 -8.32
N PRO A 116 -4.62 -25.84 -7.25
CA PRO A 116 -4.32 -25.22 -5.97
C PRO A 116 -3.27 -24.11 -6.02
N LYS A 117 -2.35 -24.13 -7.00
CA LYS A 117 -1.38 -23.04 -7.19
C LYS A 117 -2.03 -21.68 -7.45
N MET A 118 -3.20 -21.68 -8.10
CA MET A 118 -3.93 -20.46 -8.49
C MET A 118 -4.50 -19.70 -7.28
N THR A 119 -4.55 -20.34 -6.10
CA THR A 119 -4.94 -19.69 -4.84
C THR A 119 -4.01 -18.55 -4.44
N GLN A 120 -2.75 -18.59 -4.91
CA GLN A 120 -1.73 -17.60 -4.62
C GLN A 120 -1.80 -16.35 -5.50
N VAL A 121 -2.64 -16.37 -6.55
CA VAL A 121 -2.76 -15.24 -7.46
C VAL A 121 -3.45 -14.08 -6.75
N PRO A 122 -2.80 -12.90 -6.61
CA PRO A 122 -3.43 -11.75 -5.98
C PRO A 122 -4.39 -11.07 -6.96
N ILE A 123 -5.64 -10.90 -6.51
CA ILE A 123 -6.72 -10.34 -7.32
C ILE A 123 -7.11 -8.97 -6.77
N ARG A 124 -7.14 -7.98 -7.66
CA ARG A 124 -7.60 -6.62 -7.36
C ARG A 124 -8.76 -6.22 -8.26
N ILE A 125 -9.86 -5.85 -7.63
CA ILE A 125 -11.07 -5.42 -8.30
C ILE A 125 -11.06 -3.90 -8.51
N HIS A 126 -11.37 -3.46 -9.72
CA HIS A 126 -11.52 -2.05 -10.07
C HIS A 126 -12.91 -1.78 -10.65
N SER A 127 -13.27 -0.49 -10.73
CA SER A 127 -14.53 -0.11 -11.35
C SER A 127 -14.52 -0.46 -12.85
N SER A 128 -15.64 -0.95 -13.37
CA SER A 128 -15.83 -1.30 -14.78
C SER A 128 -15.75 -0.09 -15.72
N ILE A 129 -15.87 1.13 -15.18
CA ILE A 129 -15.93 2.38 -15.94
C ILE A 129 -14.53 2.94 -16.25
N THR A 130 -13.56 2.73 -15.36
CA THR A 130 -12.31 3.53 -15.33
C THR A 130 -11.10 2.85 -15.96
N ARG A 131 -11.15 1.54 -16.21
CA ARG A 131 -10.00 0.75 -16.65
C ARG A 131 -10.39 -0.36 -17.62
N PRO A 132 -9.43 -0.88 -18.42
CA PRO A 132 -9.65 -2.08 -19.22
C PRO A 132 -10.21 -3.20 -18.37
N LYS A 133 -11.21 -3.93 -18.86
CA LYS A 133 -11.97 -4.90 -18.06
C LYS A 133 -11.09 -5.94 -17.36
N PHE A 134 -10.00 -6.36 -18.01
CA PHE A 134 -9.11 -7.41 -17.52
C PHE A 134 -7.67 -7.18 -17.95
N HIS A 135 -6.73 -7.16 -17.00
CA HIS A 135 -5.30 -7.13 -17.33
C HIS A 135 -4.42 -7.57 -16.15
N LEU A 136 -3.19 -7.99 -16.46
CA LEU A 136 -2.16 -8.31 -15.47
C LEU A 136 -1.30 -7.06 -15.21
N HIS A 137 -1.15 -6.66 -13.95
CA HIS A 137 -0.24 -5.60 -13.55
C HIS A 137 1.21 -6.09 -13.63
N LYS A 138 1.94 -5.66 -14.66
CA LYS A 138 3.28 -6.18 -15.01
C LYS A 138 4.35 -6.01 -13.92
N ASP A 139 4.20 -5.01 -13.04
CA ASP A 139 5.22 -4.75 -12.01
C ASP A 139 4.93 -5.44 -10.66
N MET A 140 3.65 -5.73 -10.37
CA MET A 140 3.21 -6.23 -9.05
C MET A 140 2.64 -7.65 -9.09
N GLY A 141 2.37 -8.17 -10.29
CA GLY A 141 1.80 -9.50 -10.48
C GLY A 141 0.33 -9.59 -10.08
N LEU A 142 -0.41 -8.48 -10.11
CA LEU A 142 -1.83 -8.44 -9.72
C LEU A 142 -2.72 -8.73 -10.92
N LEU A 143 -3.67 -9.65 -10.79
CA LEU A 143 -4.77 -9.75 -11.75
C LEU A 143 -5.80 -8.66 -11.44
N LEU A 144 -5.98 -7.76 -12.41
CA LEU A 144 -6.90 -6.63 -12.35
C LEU A 144 -8.20 -7.02 -13.06
N LEU A 145 -9.31 -6.99 -12.33
CA LEU A 145 -10.63 -7.38 -12.80
C LEU A 145 -11.63 -6.26 -12.56
N SER A 146 -12.54 -6.04 -13.50
CA SER A 146 -13.68 -5.16 -13.28
C SER A 146 -14.73 -5.79 -12.35
N SER A 147 -15.48 -4.94 -11.63
CA SER A 147 -16.59 -5.35 -10.74
C SER A 147 -17.73 -6.10 -11.45
N ASP A 148 -17.87 -5.97 -12.76
CA ASP A 148 -18.83 -6.70 -13.61
C ASP A 148 -18.28 -8.04 -14.15
N CYS A 149 -17.13 -8.51 -13.64
CA CYS A 149 -16.55 -9.81 -14.04
C CYS A 149 -17.52 -10.97 -13.74
N THR A 150 -17.61 -11.92 -14.68
CA THR A 150 -18.30 -13.20 -14.49
C THR A 150 -17.29 -14.27 -14.03
N PRO A 151 -17.75 -15.35 -13.38
CA PRO A 151 -16.89 -16.44 -12.93
C PRO A 151 -16.07 -17.07 -14.05
N GLU A 152 -16.67 -17.27 -15.22
CA GLU A 152 -16.04 -17.93 -16.37
C GLU A 152 -14.87 -17.10 -16.90
N LYS A 153 -15.02 -15.77 -16.91
CA LYS A 153 -13.95 -14.84 -17.30
C LYS A 153 -12.81 -14.89 -16.30
N LEU A 154 -13.11 -14.92 -14.99
CA LEU A 154 -12.09 -15.06 -13.96
C LEU A 154 -11.32 -16.38 -14.11
N VAL A 155 -12.04 -17.50 -14.26
CA VAL A 155 -11.41 -18.82 -14.48
C VAL A 155 -10.54 -18.82 -15.74
N THR A 156 -11.00 -18.21 -16.83
CA THR A 156 -10.24 -18.09 -18.08
C THR A 156 -8.95 -17.28 -17.88
N LEU A 157 -9.02 -16.20 -17.10
CA LEU A 157 -7.85 -15.37 -16.78
C LEU A 157 -6.86 -16.07 -15.87
N LEU A 158 -7.34 -16.74 -14.81
CA LEU A 158 -6.49 -17.55 -13.94
C LEU A 158 -5.76 -18.63 -14.74
N ARG A 159 -6.45 -19.30 -15.66
CA ARG A 159 -5.83 -20.33 -16.51
C ARG A 159 -4.79 -19.76 -17.48
N SER A 160 -5.04 -18.58 -18.05
CA SER A 160 -4.17 -18.01 -19.08
C SER A 160 -3.02 -17.17 -18.54
N ARG A 161 -3.18 -16.56 -17.36
CA ARG A 161 -2.24 -15.57 -16.79
C ARG A 161 -1.86 -15.83 -15.34
N GLY A 162 -2.43 -16.84 -14.69
CA GLY A 162 -2.20 -17.11 -13.26
C GLY A 162 -0.75 -17.42 -12.93
N ASP A 163 -0.09 -18.27 -13.71
CA ASP A 163 1.34 -18.59 -13.50
C ASP A 163 2.24 -17.37 -13.69
N GLU A 164 1.95 -16.53 -14.70
CA GLU A 164 2.65 -15.26 -14.94
C GLU A 164 2.46 -14.29 -13.76
N ALA A 165 1.23 -14.20 -13.24
CA ALA A 165 0.90 -13.36 -12.09
C ALA A 165 1.66 -13.80 -10.83
N ILE A 166 1.68 -15.11 -10.53
CA ILE A 166 2.43 -15.66 -9.39
C ILE A 166 3.91 -15.35 -9.52
N TYR A 167 4.52 -15.62 -10.67
CA TYR A 167 5.94 -15.38 -10.89
C TYR A 167 6.32 -13.91 -10.67
N ILE A 168 5.57 -12.98 -11.28
CA ILE A 168 5.82 -11.54 -11.12
C ILE A 168 5.58 -11.12 -9.67
N HIS A 169 4.54 -11.64 -9.02
CA HIS A 169 4.23 -11.29 -7.64
C HIS A 169 5.29 -11.78 -6.65
N GLU A 170 5.80 -13.00 -6.83
CA GLU A 170 6.91 -13.52 -6.03
C GLU A 170 8.18 -12.71 -6.25
N LYS A 171 8.50 -12.36 -7.50
CA LYS A 171 9.61 -11.47 -7.82
C LYS A 171 9.46 -10.12 -7.11
N TYR A 172 8.29 -9.50 -7.21
CA TYR A 172 7.96 -8.25 -6.52
C TYR A 172 8.12 -8.37 -5.00
N LYS A 173 7.59 -9.43 -4.38
CA LYS A 173 7.73 -9.67 -2.93
C LYS A 173 9.18 -9.85 -2.52
N ASN A 174 9.97 -10.59 -3.29
CA ASN A 174 11.39 -10.79 -3.02
C ASN A 174 12.19 -9.51 -3.18
N GLU A 175 11.88 -8.69 -4.18
CA GLU A 175 12.48 -7.37 -4.36
C GLU A 175 12.13 -6.42 -3.21
N MET A 176 10.86 -6.40 -2.78
CA MET A 176 10.42 -5.58 -1.64
C MET A 176 11.02 -6.06 -0.32
N LYS A 177 11.04 -7.36 -0.07
CA LYS A 177 11.67 -7.95 1.11
C LYS A 177 13.16 -7.65 1.15
N GLY A 178 13.87 -7.79 0.03
CA GLY A 178 15.29 -7.44 -0.05
C GLY A 178 15.58 -5.96 0.19
N LYS A 179 14.63 -5.06 -0.12
CA LYS A 179 14.75 -3.62 0.18
C LYS A 179 14.58 -3.35 1.68
N ASP A 180 13.52 -3.90 2.28
CA ASP A 180 13.24 -3.72 3.71
C ASP A 180 14.35 -4.35 4.56
N ASP A 181 14.83 -5.53 4.18
CA ASP A 181 15.94 -6.22 4.85
C ASP A 181 17.22 -5.38 4.76
N LEU A 182 17.55 -4.80 3.60
CA LEU A 182 18.73 -3.97 3.42
C LEU A 182 18.67 -2.66 4.24
N LEU A 183 17.52 -1.99 4.26
CA LEU A 183 17.32 -0.79 5.08
C LEU A 183 17.43 -1.12 6.58
N LEU A 184 16.85 -2.24 7.00
CA LEU A 184 16.89 -2.71 8.37
C LEU A 184 18.31 -3.12 8.77
N GLU A 185 19.05 -3.77 7.87
CA GLU A 185 20.45 -4.15 8.06
C GLU A 185 21.32 -2.90 8.26
N VAL A 186 21.20 -1.89 7.41
CA VAL A 186 21.93 -0.62 7.57
C VAL A 186 21.59 0.04 8.91
N LYS A 187 20.29 0.15 9.23
CA LYS A 187 19.85 0.75 10.50
C LYS A 187 20.44 0.02 11.70
N ARG A 188 20.51 -1.32 11.67
CA ARG A 188 21.11 -2.11 12.75
C ARG A 188 22.63 -1.98 12.79
N ALA A 189 23.29 -2.09 11.64
CA ALA A 189 24.74 -2.05 11.50
C ALA A 189 25.35 -0.71 11.94
N LEU A 190 24.63 0.39 11.73
CA LEU A 190 25.02 1.75 12.10
C LEU A 190 24.27 2.31 13.32
N LYS A 191 23.39 1.52 13.95
CA LYS A 191 22.50 1.93 15.06
C LYS A 191 21.76 3.25 14.79
N LEU A 192 21.19 3.40 13.59
CA LEU A 192 20.47 4.60 13.19
C LEU A 192 19.11 4.68 13.89
N GLN A 193 18.72 5.89 14.30
CA GLN A 193 17.34 6.16 14.72
C GLN A 193 16.38 6.09 13.52
N GLY A 194 16.83 6.50 12.33
CA GLY A 194 16.03 6.48 11.11
C GLY A 194 16.88 6.46 9.84
N LEU A 195 16.35 5.84 8.79
CA LEU A 195 16.92 5.87 7.45
C LEU A 195 15.76 6.02 6.45
N THR A 196 15.72 7.12 5.73
CA THR A 196 14.66 7.41 4.77
C THR A 196 15.23 7.88 3.42
N ARG A 197 14.40 7.79 2.38
CA ARG A 197 14.70 8.22 1.02
C ARG A 197 14.21 9.66 0.84
N GLY A 198 15.09 10.55 0.42
CA GLY A 198 14.78 11.91 -0.05
C GLY A 198 14.61 11.93 -1.57
N GLU A 199 15.24 12.91 -2.24
CA GLU A 199 15.17 13.12 -3.69
C GLU A 199 16.11 12.19 -4.48
N CYS A 200 16.17 10.91 -4.11
CA CYS A 200 16.89 9.89 -4.87
C CYS A 200 15.96 8.76 -5.29
N ASP A 201 16.27 8.09 -6.40
CA ASP A 201 15.52 6.92 -6.83
C ASP A 201 15.86 5.68 -5.97
N GLU A 202 14.95 4.71 -5.94
CA GLU A 202 15.31 3.41 -6.50
C GLU A 202 16.68 2.79 -6.18
N VAL A 203 17.42 2.75 -7.27
CA VAL A 203 18.75 2.19 -7.42
C VAL A 203 19.75 3.00 -6.61
N GLN A 204 19.60 4.32 -6.58
CA GLN A 204 20.45 5.23 -5.82
C GLN A 204 20.37 4.95 -4.31
N MET A 205 19.16 4.75 -3.78
CA MET A 205 18.96 4.39 -2.37
C MET A 205 19.62 3.04 -2.05
N LYS A 206 19.45 2.05 -2.92
CA LYS A 206 20.03 0.72 -2.74
C LYS A 206 21.56 0.75 -2.74
N GLU A 207 22.17 1.48 -3.66
CA GLU A 207 23.63 1.65 -3.73
C GLU A 207 24.16 2.44 -2.52
N SER A 208 23.41 3.43 -2.04
CA SER A 208 23.73 4.15 -0.80
C SER A 208 23.74 3.21 0.40
N CYS A 209 22.73 2.36 0.54
CA CYS A 209 22.66 1.38 1.62
C CYS A 209 23.86 0.43 1.61
N LYS A 210 24.26 -0.07 0.42
CA LYS A 210 25.47 -0.90 0.28
C LYS A 210 26.72 -0.14 0.73
N ARG A 211 26.87 1.14 0.35
CA ARG A 211 28.00 1.97 0.80
C ARG A 211 28.02 2.19 2.31
N LEU A 212 26.85 2.41 2.93
CA LEU A 212 26.73 2.54 4.38
C LEU A 212 27.19 1.29 5.13
N LEU A 213 26.87 0.10 4.61
CA LEU A 213 27.33 -1.16 5.19
C LEU A 213 28.86 -1.35 5.08
N LEU A 214 29.48 -0.76 4.06
CA LEU A 214 30.92 -0.78 3.84
C LEU A 214 31.69 0.25 4.67
N VAL A 215 31.01 1.12 5.44
CA VAL A 215 31.66 2.07 6.35
C VAL A 215 32.53 1.28 7.35
N PRO A 216 33.84 1.61 7.46
CA PRO A 216 34.75 0.93 8.37
C PRO A 216 34.23 0.96 9.80
N TRP A 217 34.41 -0.13 10.55
CA TRP A 217 33.83 -0.28 11.90
C TRP A 217 34.21 0.85 12.85
N LYS A 218 35.45 1.35 12.75
CA LYS A 218 35.97 2.49 13.51
C LYS A 218 35.19 3.80 13.29
N ASP A 219 34.57 3.97 12.13
CA ASP A 219 33.88 5.20 11.73
C ASP A 219 32.36 5.09 11.93
N ARG A 220 31.84 3.91 12.30
CA ARG A 220 30.40 3.67 12.49
C ARG A 220 29.80 4.46 13.65
N GLN A 221 30.61 4.77 14.66
CA GLN A 221 30.17 5.53 15.83
C GLN A 221 29.62 6.91 15.47
N VAL A 222 30.09 7.51 14.38
CA VAL A 222 29.63 8.82 13.88
C VAL A 222 28.16 8.78 13.45
N PHE A 223 27.65 7.61 13.08
CA PHE A 223 26.28 7.42 12.61
C PHE A 223 25.30 7.03 13.71
N GLU A 224 25.79 6.63 14.89
CA GLU A 224 24.94 6.10 15.95
C GLU A 224 23.91 7.15 16.42
N GLY A 225 22.64 6.74 16.46
CA GLY A 225 21.53 7.61 16.86
C GLY A 225 21.06 8.62 15.81
N LEU A 226 21.70 8.69 14.63
CA LEU A 226 21.29 9.65 13.59
C LEU A 226 20.00 9.24 12.87
N ARG A 227 19.27 10.24 12.38
CA ARG A 227 18.23 10.10 11.36
C ARG A 227 18.79 10.50 10.01
N LEU A 228 19.11 9.52 9.17
CA LEU A 228 19.69 9.74 7.86
C LEU A 228 18.61 9.86 6.78
N VAL A 229 18.80 10.81 5.88
CA VAL A 229 18.00 10.98 4.66
C VAL A 229 18.94 10.90 3.47
N VAL A 230 18.73 9.93 2.57
CA VAL A 230 19.55 9.79 1.36
C VAL A 230 18.96 10.65 0.24
N CYS A 231 19.74 11.59 -0.28
CA CYS A 231 19.29 12.60 -1.24
C CYS A 231 20.41 13.02 -2.21
N ASN A 232 20.25 14.15 -2.91
CA ASN A 232 21.25 14.67 -3.87
C ASN A 232 22.27 15.63 -3.26
N ASP A 233 22.08 16.05 -2.01
CA ASP A 233 22.89 17.07 -1.33
C ASP A 233 23.28 16.65 0.09
N TYR A 234 24.18 17.42 0.70
CA TYR A 234 24.54 17.30 2.12
C TYR A 234 23.94 18.46 2.90
N GLU A 235 23.23 18.15 3.98
CA GLU A 235 22.61 19.16 4.82
C GLU A 235 22.32 18.58 6.21
N VAL A 236 22.39 19.41 7.26
CA VAL A 236 21.84 19.06 8.57
C VAL A 236 20.59 19.90 8.77
N LYS A 237 19.44 19.25 8.92
CA LYS A 237 18.16 19.92 9.12
C LYS A 237 17.97 20.29 10.59
N GLY A 238 17.18 21.34 10.84
CA GLY A 238 16.87 21.81 12.20
C GLY A 238 16.11 20.80 13.08
N ASP A 239 15.56 19.74 12.48
CA ASP A 239 14.96 18.61 13.20
C ASP A 239 15.99 17.55 13.62
N GLY A 240 17.29 17.78 13.37
CA GLY A 240 18.37 16.85 13.67
C GLY A 240 18.51 15.70 12.67
N SER A 241 17.80 15.73 11.54
CA SER A 241 18.06 14.79 10.45
C SER A 241 19.28 15.22 9.62
N VAL A 242 20.07 14.23 9.19
CA VAL A 242 21.27 14.43 8.39
C VAL A 242 21.02 13.91 6.98
N ARG A 243 21.09 14.82 6.02
CA ARG A 243 20.97 14.56 4.60
C ARG A 243 22.34 14.18 4.03
N ILE A 244 22.41 13.02 3.41
CA ILE A 244 23.63 12.50 2.79
C ILE A 244 23.41 12.26 1.31
N LYS A 245 24.39 12.62 0.50
CA LYS A 245 24.31 12.52 -0.95
C LYS A 245 24.51 11.08 -1.42
N TRP A 246 23.54 10.47 -2.10
CA TRP A 246 23.54 9.04 -2.46
C TRP A 246 24.83 8.47 -3.11
N ASN A 247 25.63 9.32 -3.76
CA ASN A 247 26.91 8.97 -4.38
C ASN A 247 28.15 9.46 -3.62
N TRP A 248 28.06 9.63 -2.30
CA TRP A 248 29.21 9.99 -1.46
C TRP A 248 30.36 9.00 -1.62
N ARG A 249 31.58 9.51 -1.48
CA ARG A 249 32.83 8.75 -1.51
C ARG A 249 33.51 8.88 -0.17
#